data_AF-A0A845GCK6-F1
#
_entry.id   AF-A0A845GCK6-F1
#
_cell.length_a   1.000
_cell.length_b   1.000
_cell.length_c   1.000
_cell.angle_alpha   90.00
_cell.angle_beta   90.00
_cell.angle_gamma   90.00
#
_symmetry.space_group_name_H-M   'P 1'
#
loop_
_entity.id
_entity.type
_entity.pdbx_description
1 polymer ?
#
loop_
_entity_poly.entity_id
_entity_poly.type
_entity_poly.pdbx_seq_one_letter_code
_entity_poly.pdbx_strand_id
1 'polypeptide(L)'
;MIPKRRLSKQQRQLMARDTLRAVAAAIRTYFCGEGAIGRAFTFVGGAVRASMVWTARWLFVFSWAAIAGVLVGPEHDQVLTQLRAWMVELPLEDVLAQSHAFFMMAFWVAVKLGLLFGCGQRLRAIIRPAVAAVQASHQTALN
;
A
#
# COMPACT_ATOMS: atom_id res chain seq x y z
N MET A 1 16.92 33.31 12.50
CA MET A 1 16.87 31.90 12.07
C MET A 1 17.36 31.02 13.21
N ILE A 2 16.46 30.29 13.89
CA ILE A 2 16.85 29.41 14.99
C ILE A 2 17.53 28.17 14.38
N PRO A 3 18.78 27.83 14.76
CA PRO A 3 19.47 26.69 14.18
C PRO A 3 18.72 25.40 14.53
N LYS A 4 18.25 24.68 13.50
CA LYS A 4 17.66 23.35 13.63
C LYS A 4 18.76 22.39 14.09
N ARG A 5 18.95 22.22 15.41
CA ARG A 5 19.97 21.33 15.99
C ARG A 5 19.79 19.94 15.40
N ARG A 6 20.81 19.46 14.68
CA ARG A 6 20.82 18.10 14.11
C ARG A 6 21.04 17.11 15.26
N LEU A 7 20.10 16.19 15.46
CA LEU A 7 20.23 15.07 16.39
C LEU A 7 21.56 14.33 16.17
N SER A 8 22.30 14.08 17.25
CA SER A 8 23.51 13.26 17.23
C SER A 8 23.18 11.82 16.82
N LYS A 9 24.17 11.05 16.33
CA LYS A 9 23.95 9.64 15.94
C LYS A 9 23.34 8.81 17.10
N GLN A 10 23.78 9.05 18.33
CA GLN A 10 23.26 8.39 19.53
C GLN A 10 21.81 8.81 19.83
N GLN A 11 21.48 10.09 19.72
CA GLN A 11 20.10 10.57 19.93
C GLN A 11 19.13 10.03 18.88
N ARG A 12 19.56 9.86 17.61
CA ARG A 12 18.72 9.22 16.58
C ARG A 12 18.43 7.76 16.90
N GLN A 13 19.41 7.01 17.39
CA GLN A 13 19.22 5.62 17.77
C GLN A 13 18.29 5.48 19.00
N LEU A 14 18.42 6.37 19.98
CA LEU A 14 17.50 6.44 21.13
C LEU A 14 16.08 6.76 20.68
N MET A 15 15.91 7.80 19.85
CA MET A 15 14.62 8.18 19.30
C MET A 15 13.97 7.06 18.46
N ALA A 16 14.76 6.27 17.73
CA ALA A 16 14.27 5.11 16.99
C ALA A 16 13.79 3.99 17.93
N ARG A 17 14.49 3.75 19.04
CA ARG A 17 14.07 2.77 20.06
C ARG A 17 12.80 3.22 20.79
N ASP A 18 12.70 4.50 21.14
CA ASP A 18 11.54 5.06 21.82
C ASP A 18 10.31 5.08 20.91
N THR A 19 10.48 5.41 19.62
CA THR A 19 9.38 5.32 18.65
C THR A 19 8.91 3.88 18.48
N LEU A 20 9.80 2.90 18.36
CA LEU A 20 9.40 1.49 18.29
C LEU A 20 8.61 1.03 19.53
N ARG A 21 9.06 1.41 20.73
CA ARG A 21 8.34 1.10 21.99
C ARG A 21 6.97 1.76 22.05
N ALA A 22 6.89 3.04 21.70
CA ALA A 22 5.63 3.78 21.69
C ALA A 22 4.63 3.21 20.67
N VAL A 23 5.12 2.80 19.50
CA VAL A 23 4.32 2.14 18.47
C VAL A 23 3.81 0.78 18.94
N ALA A 24 4.68 -0.05 19.50
CA ALA A 24 4.28 -1.35 20.05
C ALA A 24 3.24 -1.20 21.16
N ALA A 25 3.43 -0.24 22.07
CA ALA A 25 2.47 0.09 23.11
C ALA A 25 1.13 0.55 22.52
N ALA A 26 1.13 1.48 21.55
CA ALA A 26 -0.09 1.98 20.92
C ALA A 26 -0.89 0.88 20.22
N ILE A 27 -0.22 -0.02 19.48
CA ILE A 27 -0.85 -1.18 18.84
C ILE A 27 -1.44 -2.11 19.91
N ARG A 28 -0.68 -2.41 20.96
CA ARG A 28 -1.15 -3.26 22.07
C ARG A 28 -2.37 -2.66 22.76
N THR A 29 -2.38 -1.37 23.07
CA THR A 29 -3.52 -0.71 23.71
C THR A 29 -4.74 -0.71 22.79
N TYR A 30 -4.53 -0.49 21.49
CA TYR A 30 -5.61 -0.48 20.52
C TYR A 30 -6.31 -1.85 20.41
N PHE A 31 -5.54 -2.94 20.29
CA PHE A 31 -6.05 -4.29 20.05
C PHE A 31 -6.25 -5.16 21.31
N CYS A 32 -5.69 -4.79 22.46
CA CYS A 32 -5.78 -5.58 23.70
C CYS A 32 -6.31 -4.80 24.91
N GLY A 33 -6.60 -3.50 24.77
CA GLY A 33 -7.20 -2.70 25.84
C GLY A 33 -8.72 -2.90 25.98
N GLU A 34 -9.34 -2.24 26.95
CA GLU A 34 -10.80 -2.24 27.09
C GLU A 34 -11.49 -1.71 25.82
N GLY A 35 -12.57 -2.37 25.40
CA GLY A 35 -13.25 -2.08 24.13
C GLY A 35 -12.48 -2.53 22.87
N ALA A 36 -11.42 -3.33 23.01
CA ALA A 36 -10.60 -3.81 21.91
C ALA A 36 -11.41 -4.54 20.82
N ILE A 37 -12.42 -5.34 21.19
CA ILE A 37 -13.23 -6.09 20.22
C ILE A 37 -13.92 -5.13 19.24
N GLY A 38 -14.57 -4.08 19.74
CA GLY A 38 -15.21 -3.07 18.89
C GLY A 38 -14.21 -2.31 18.01
N ARG A 39 -13.03 -1.98 18.56
CA ARG A 39 -11.94 -1.36 17.80
C ARG A 39 -11.36 -2.29 16.73
N ALA A 40 -11.25 -3.58 17.02
CA ALA A 40 -10.78 -4.58 16.07
C ALA A 40 -11.77 -4.78 14.92
N PHE A 41 -13.08 -4.88 15.20
CA PHE A 41 -14.10 -4.97 14.15
C PHE A 41 -14.14 -3.71 13.27
N THR A 42 -14.10 -2.52 13.88
CA THR A 42 -14.06 -1.26 13.12
C THR A 42 -12.76 -1.10 12.32
N PHE A 43 -11.63 -1.58 12.85
CA PHE A 43 -10.38 -1.66 12.11
C PHE A 43 -10.49 -2.60 10.91
N VAL A 44 -10.97 -3.83 11.11
CA VAL A 44 -11.12 -4.83 10.04
C VAL A 44 -12.07 -4.33 8.96
N GLY A 45 -13.27 -3.88 9.32
CA GLY A 45 -14.22 -3.34 8.34
C GLY A 45 -13.66 -2.12 7.61
N GLY A 46 -12.96 -1.25 8.34
CA GLY A 46 -12.28 -0.09 7.77
C GLY A 46 -11.11 -0.45 6.85
N ALA A 47 -10.37 -1.51 7.16
CA ALA A 47 -9.24 -2.02 6.38
C ALA A 47 -9.75 -2.71 5.12
N VAL A 48 -10.77 -3.56 5.21
CA VAL A 48 -11.42 -4.19 4.05
C VAL A 48 -11.90 -3.14 3.06
N ARG A 49 -12.64 -2.12 3.54
CA ARG A 49 -13.13 -1.03 2.68
C ARG A 49 -11.97 -0.25 2.02
N ALA A 50 -10.92 0.07 2.79
CA ALA A 50 -9.76 0.77 2.24
C ALA A 50 -9.03 -0.10 1.21
N SER A 51 -8.88 -1.40 1.47
CA SER A 51 -8.26 -2.35 0.57
C SER A 51 -9.04 -2.48 -0.73
N MET A 52 -10.37 -2.56 -0.69
CA MET A 52 -11.21 -2.57 -1.89
C MET A 52 -10.98 -1.33 -2.76
N VAL A 53 -10.94 -0.14 -2.14
CA VAL A 53 -10.66 1.12 -2.87
C VAL A 53 -9.27 1.08 -3.51
N TRP A 54 -8.26 0.60 -2.80
CA TRP A 54 -6.91 0.48 -3.35
C TRP A 54 -6.81 -0.57 -4.44
N THR A 55 -7.48 -1.72 -4.31
CA THR A 55 -7.56 -2.75 -5.36
C THR A 55 -8.15 -2.15 -6.63
N ALA A 56 -9.28 -1.43 -6.53
CA ALA A 56 -9.89 -0.77 -7.68
C ALA A 56 -8.95 0.24 -8.35
N ARG A 57 -8.21 1.02 -7.55
CA ARG A 57 -7.19 1.96 -8.07
C ARG A 57 -6.07 1.23 -8.80
N TRP A 58 -5.56 0.13 -8.25
CA TRP A 58 -4.50 -0.65 -8.89
C TRP A 58 -4.98 -1.29 -10.19
N LEU A 59 -6.20 -1.82 -10.23
CA LEU A 59 -6.82 -2.32 -11.46
C LEU A 59 -6.90 -1.23 -12.54
N PHE A 60 -7.31 -0.02 -12.16
CA PHE A 60 -7.35 1.10 -13.09
C PHE A 60 -5.95 1.47 -13.59
N VAL A 61 -4.96 1.57 -12.70
CA VAL A 61 -3.56 1.85 -13.07
C VAL A 61 -3.00 0.77 -14.00
N PHE A 62 -3.22 -0.51 -13.70
CA PHE A 62 -2.77 -1.61 -14.55
C PHE A 62 -3.44 -1.61 -15.93
N SER A 63 -4.75 -1.33 -15.98
CA SER A 63 -5.48 -1.22 -17.23
C SER A 63 -4.92 -0.09 -18.11
N TRP A 64 -4.74 1.10 -17.55
CA TRP A 64 -4.17 2.23 -18.30
C TRP A 64 -2.70 2.02 -18.66
N ALA A 65 -1.92 1.38 -17.80
CA ALA A 65 -0.53 1.03 -18.11
C ALA A 65 -0.45 0.04 -19.27
N ALA A 66 -1.34 -0.95 -19.34
CA ALA A 66 -1.42 -1.88 -20.46
C ALA A 66 -1.77 -1.16 -21.77
N ILE A 67 -2.79 -0.28 -21.74
CA ILE A 67 -3.19 0.51 -22.92
C ILE A 67 -2.04 1.42 -23.37
N ALA A 68 -1.41 2.14 -22.45
CA ALA A 68 -0.29 3.02 -22.76
C ALA A 68 0.93 2.26 -23.29
N GLY A 69 1.21 1.07 -22.75
CA GLY A 69 2.28 0.19 -23.23
C GLY A 69 2.04 -0.27 -24.67
N VAL A 70 0.79 -0.62 -25.02
CA VAL A 70 0.43 -1.03 -26.38
C VAL A 70 0.45 0.15 -27.37
N LEU A 71 0.14 1.37 -26.93
CA LEU A 71 0.03 2.52 -27.83
C LEU A 71 1.32 3.34 -27.98
N VAL A 72 2.12 3.46 -26.91
CA VAL A 72 3.25 4.41 -26.83
C VAL A 72 4.51 3.74 -26.29
N GLY A 73 4.46 2.44 -25.96
CA GLY A 73 5.61 1.72 -25.43
C GLY A 73 6.74 1.55 -26.45
N PRO A 74 7.97 1.31 -26.00
CA PRO A 74 9.01 0.79 -26.89
C PRO A 74 8.51 -0.51 -27.53
N GLU A 75 8.77 -0.69 -28.82
CA GLU A 75 8.33 -1.87 -29.59
C GLU A 75 6.80 -2.02 -29.77
N HIS A 76 6.02 -0.94 -29.58
CA HIS A 76 4.57 -0.96 -29.77
C HIS A 76 4.12 -1.54 -31.13
N ASP A 77 4.84 -1.26 -32.22
CA ASP A 77 4.56 -1.82 -33.55
C ASP A 77 4.65 -3.36 -33.58
N GLN A 78 5.63 -3.94 -32.88
CA GLN A 78 5.78 -5.39 -32.77
C GLN A 78 4.67 -5.98 -31.91
N VAL A 79 4.34 -5.32 -30.80
CA VAL A 79 3.25 -5.72 -29.91
C VAL A 79 1.91 -5.70 -30.65
N LEU A 80 1.62 -4.65 -31.42
CA LEU A 80 0.42 -4.53 -32.24
C LEU A 80 0.37 -5.60 -33.34
N THR A 81 1.50 -5.89 -33.98
CA THR A 81 1.61 -6.94 -35.00
C THR A 81 1.35 -8.32 -34.40
N GLN A 82 1.92 -8.61 -33.23
CA GLN A 82 1.66 -9.85 -32.49
C GLN A 82 0.20 -9.94 -32.03
N LEU A 83 -0.37 -8.85 -31.51
CA LEU A 83 -1.78 -8.79 -31.11
C LEU A 83 -2.72 -9.07 -32.30
N ARG A 84 -2.39 -8.52 -33.47
CA ARG A 84 -3.15 -8.77 -34.70
C ARG A 84 -3.03 -10.22 -35.17
N ALA A 85 -1.82 -10.78 -35.20
CA ALA A 85 -1.62 -12.20 -35.54
C ALA A 85 -2.39 -13.10 -34.56
N TRP A 86 -2.28 -12.80 -33.26
CA TRP A 86 -2.97 -13.51 -32.19
C TRP A 86 -4.50 -13.47 -32.33
N MET A 87 -5.09 -12.33 -32.72
CA MET A 87 -6.53 -12.20 -32.97
C MET A 87 -7.03 -12.92 -34.23
N VAL A 88 -6.16 -13.15 -35.22
CA VAL A 88 -6.53 -13.77 -36.50
C VAL A 88 -6.32 -15.28 -36.48
N GLU A 89 -5.31 -15.76 -35.77
CA GLU A 89 -4.87 -17.16 -35.82
C GLU A 89 -5.47 -18.05 -34.73
N LEU A 90 -5.81 -17.51 -33.55
CA LEU A 90 -6.37 -18.34 -32.47
C LEU A 90 -7.90 -18.42 -32.49
N PRO A 91 -8.45 -19.60 -32.18
CA PRO A 91 -9.88 -19.72 -31.93
C PRO A 91 -10.28 -18.87 -30.71
N LEU A 92 -11.47 -18.29 -30.79
CA LEU A 92 -11.97 -17.33 -29.79
C LEU A 92 -11.93 -17.87 -28.35
N GLU A 93 -12.12 -19.17 -28.17
CA GLU A 93 -12.11 -19.82 -26.85
C GLU A 93 -10.73 -19.76 -26.19
N ASP A 94 -9.65 -19.97 -26.95
CA ASP A 94 -8.28 -19.93 -26.42
C ASP A 94 -7.87 -18.49 -26.07
N VAL A 95 -8.27 -17.52 -26.89
CA VAL A 95 -8.10 -16.09 -26.63
C VAL A 95 -8.81 -15.69 -25.34
N LEU A 96 -10.04 -16.16 -25.14
CA LEU A 96 -10.82 -15.87 -23.93
C LEU A 96 -10.21 -16.52 -22.68
N ALA A 97 -9.78 -17.78 -22.78
CA ALA A 97 -9.15 -18.49 -21.67
C ALA A 97 -7.82 -17.84 -21.26
N GLN A 98 -6.97 -17.49 -22.24
CA GLN A 98 -5.68 -16.88 -22.00
C GLN A 98 -5.83 -15.44 -21.46
N SER A 99 -6.73 -14.64 -22.02
CA SER A 99 -7.02 -13.29 -21.50
C SER A 99 -7.60 -13.33 -20.09
N HIS A 100 -8.47 -14.29 -19.78
CA HIS A 100 -8.98 -14.50 -18.43
C HIS A 100 -7.86 -14.86 -17.44
N ALA A 101 -6.92 -15.73 -17.82
CA ALA A 101 -5.78 -16.08 -16.98
C ALA A 101 -4.90 -14.86 -16.67
N PHE A 102 -4.58 -14.03 -17.69
CA PHE A 102 -3.83 -12.79 -17.50
C PHE A 102 -4.58 -11.79 -16.61
N PHE A 103 -5.88 -11.63 -16.83
CA PHE A 103 -6.72 -10.77 -16.00
C PHE A 103 -6.73 -11.23 -14.55
N MET A 104 -6.93 -12.53 -14.29
CA MET A 104 -6.95 -13.10 -12.94
C MET A 104 -5.61 -12.94 -12.24
N MET A 105 -4.50 -13.09 -12.95
CA MET A 105 -3.17 -12.81 -12.40
C MET A 105 -3.04 -11.35 -11.98
N ALA A 106 -3.36 -10.41 -12.87
CA ALA A 106 -3.30 -8.96 -12.58
C ALA A 106 -4.26 -8.57 -11.44
N PHE A 107 -5.44 -9.17 -11.41
CA PHE A 107 -6.43 -8.99 -10.35
C PHE A 107 -5.87 -9.42 -8.99
N TRP A 108 -5.27 -10.61 -8.88
CA TRP A 108 -4.68 -11.07 -7.63
C TRP A 108 -3.51 -10.21 -7.16
N VAL A 109 -2.69 -9.70 -8.09
CA VAL A 109 -1.64 -8.73 -7.76
C VAL A 109 -2.26 -7.44 -7.23
N ALA A 110 -3.30 -6.91 -7.88
CA ALA A 110 -4.02 -5.72 -7.42
C ALA A 110 -4.66 -5.93 -6.05
N VAL A 111 -5.22 -7.11 -5.78
CA VAL A 111 -5.79 -7.46 -4.46
C VAL A 111 -4.71 -7.49 -3.38
N LYS A 112 -3.56 -8.12 -3.64
CA LYS A 112 -2.44 -8.17 -2.67
C LYS A 112 -1.91 -6.77 -2.36
N LEU A 113 -1.70 -5.94 -3.38
CA LEU A 113 -1.30 -4.54 -3.20
C LEU A 113 -2.38 -3.75 -2.48
N GLY A 114 -3.65 -3.92 -2.87
CA GLY A 114 -4.79 -3.30 -2.23
C GLY A 114 -4.84 -3.60 -0.74
N LEU A 115 -4.67 -4.87 -0.35
CA LEU A 115 -4.61 -5.31 1.03
C LEU A 115 -3.46 -4.65 1.80
N LEU A 116 -2.24 -4.66 1.22
CA LEU A 116 -1.06 -4.05 1.84
C LEU A 116 -1.25 -2.54 2.09
N PHE A 117 -1.73 -1.80 1.08
CA PHE A 117 -1.95 -0.35 1.20
C PHE A 117 -3.14 -0.03 2.11
N GLY A 118 -4.25 -0.78 2.02
CA GLY A 118 -5.43 -0.58 2.84
C GLY A 118 -5.16 -0.84 4.33
N CYS A 119 -4.55 -1.98 4.66
CA CYS A 119 -4.13 -2.30 6.02
C CYS A 119 -3.04 -1.33 6.51
N GLY A 120 -2.04 -1.03 5.68
CA GLY A 120 -0.98 -0.08 6.00
C GLY A 120 -1.49 1.31 6.31
N GLN A 121 -2.48 1.82 5.55
CA GLN A 121 -3.11 3.12 5.81
C GLN A 121 -3.84 3.14 7.15
N ARG A 122 -4.56 2.06 7.49
CA ARG A 122 -5.26 1.94 8.79
C ARG A 122 -4.27 1.82 9.94
N LEU A 123 -3.24 1.01 9.79
CA LEU A 123 -2.19 0.86 10.80
C LEU A 123 -1.45 2.19 11.02
N ARG A 124 -1.17 2.94 9.94
CA ARG A 124 -0.56 4.27 10.02
C ARG A 124 -1.40 5.24 10.82
N ALA A 125 -2.73 5.16 10.78
CA ALA A 125 -3.60 6.01 11.59
C ALA A 125 -3.44 5.76 13.11
N ILE A 126 -3.09 4.53 13.50
CA ILE A 126 -2.80 4.14 14.90
C ILE A 126 -1.37 4.56 15.29
N ILE A 127 -0.41 4.36 14.38
CA ILE A 127 1.02 4.58 14.62
C ILE A 127 1.38 6.08 14.64
N ARG A 128 0.81 6.88 13.73
CA ARG A 128 1.16 8.30 13.55
C ARG A 128 1.06 9.14 14.84
N PRO A 129 0.01 9.04 15.68
CA PRO A 129 -0.03 9.79 16.93
C PRO A 129 1.07 9.38 17.91
N ALA A 130 1.39 8.07 18.02
CA ALA A 130 2.45 7.59 18.89
C ALA A 130 3.84 8.09 18.46
N VAL A 131 4.11 8.11 17.15
CA VAL A 131 5.35 8.66 16.59
C VAL A 131 5.44 10.17 16.81
N ALA A 132 4.34 10.91 16.62
CA ALA A 132 4.30 12.35 16.84
C ALA A 132 4.55 12.71 18.31
N ALA A 133 4.04 11.92 19.26
CA ALA A 133 4.28 12.13 20.69
C ALA A 133 5.76 11.98 21.07
N VAL A 134 6.45 10.96 20.53
CA VAL A 134 7.89 10.76 20.76
C VAL A 134 8.73 11.86 20.10
N GLN A 135 8.32 12.33 18.93
CA GLN A 135 8.97 13.46 18.26
C GLN A 135 8.85 14.74 19.07
N ALA A 136 7.67 15.01 19.63
CA ALA A 136 7.43 16.16 20.48
C ALA A 136 8.24 16.09 21.79
N SER A 137 8.27 14.93 22.47
CA SER A 137 9.01 14.78 23.73
C SER A 137 10.51 15.00 23.58
N HIS A 138 11.11 14.48 22.50
CA HIS A 138 12.52 14.71 22.18
C HIS A 138 12.81 16.17 21.76
N GLN A 139 11.85 16.87 21.17
CA GLN A 139 11.98 18.31 20.87
C GLN A 139 11.93 19.18 22.13
N THR A 140 11.02 18.87 23.06
CA THR A 140 10.94 19.59 24.34
C THR A 140 12.19 19.37 25.19
N ALA A 141 12.79 18.17 25.17
CA ALA A 141 14.01 17.87 25.92
C ALA A 141 15.29 18.54 25.35
N LEU A 142 15.22 19.14 24.16
CA LEU A 142 16.33 19.83 23.51
C LEU A 142 16.28 21.35 23.65
N ASN A 143 15.17 21.90 24.17
CA ASN A 143 14.97 23.32 24.46
C ASN A 143 15.24 23.59 25.94
#